data_AF-A0AAU7DDM4-F1
#
_entry.id   AF-A0AAU7DDM4-F1
#
_cell.length_a   1.000
_cell.length_b   1.000
_cell.length_c   1.000
_cell.angle_alpha   90.00
_cell.angle_beta   90.00
_cell.angle_gamma   90.00
#
_symmetry.space_group_name_H-M   'P 1'
#
loop_
_entity.id
_entity.type
_entity.pdbx_description
1 polymer ?
#
loop_
_entity_poly.entity_id
_entity_poly.type
_entity_poly.pdbx_seq_one_letter_code
_entity_poly.pdbx_strand_id
1 'polypeptide(L)'
;MTPEEEAKIDVLLRSMWERHLPTLYERLDLLDRAASEAASGTMSETLRAQAFEVAHKLSGSLGMFGYHHGTEIARQMEQILKTLTSDSHSDLTSLTTELRQTLLGK
;
A
#
# COMPACT_ATOMS: atom_id res chain seq x y z
N MET A 1 15.42 24.19 -13.95
CA MET A 1 15.94 23.43 -12.80
C MET A 1 17.29 22.87 -13.22
N THR A 2 18.28 22.99 -12.36
CA THR A 2 19.63 22.49 -12.61
C THR A 2 19.75 21.03 -12.14
N PRO A 3 20.68 20.24 -12.69
CA PRO A 3 20.95 18.89 -12.21
C PRO A 3 21.29 18.81 -10.72
N GLU A 4 21.86 19.89 -10.16
CA GLU A 4 22.19 19.98 -8.73
C GLU A 4 20.95 20.19 -7.85
N GLU A 5 19.95 20.92 -8.33
CA GLU A 5 18.66 21.10 -7.65
C GLU A 5 17.85 19.80 -7.67
N GLU A 6 17.84 19.07 -8.78
CA GLU A 6 17.21 17.75 -8.91
C GLU A 6 17.80 16.74 -7.92
N ALA A 7 19.14 16.65 -7.86
CA ALA A 7 19.82 15.74 -6.94
C ALA A 7 19.52 16.05 -5.46
N LYS A 8 19.40 17.33 -5.08
CA LYS A 8 19.02 17.73 -3.72
C LYS A 8 17.59 17.33 -3.37
N ILE A 9 16.67 17.47 -4.33
CA ILE A 9 15.26 17.05 -4.16
C ILE A 9 15.19 15.53 -3.97
N ASP A 10 15.93 14.75 -4.76
CA ASP A 10 15.95 13.29 -4.65
C ASP A 10 16.47 12.81 -3.28
N VAL A 11 17.53 13.43 -2.79
CA VAL A 11 18.07 13.13 -1.44
C VAL A 11 17.04 13.43 -0.36
N LEU A 12 16.34 14.56 -0.47
CA LEU A 12 15.29 14.93 0.47
C LEU A 12 14.15 13.92 0.47
N LEU A 13 13.65 13.55 -0.71
CA LEU A 13 12.57 12.56 -0.87
C LEU A 13 12.94 11.20 -0.29
N ARG A 14 14.19 10.74 -0.50
CA ARG A 14 14.70 9.50 0.11
C ARG A 14 14.73 9.58 1.64
N SER A 15 15.21 10.68 2.20
CA SER A 15 15.25 10.86 3.66
C SER A 15 13.86 10.88 4.29
N MET A 16 12.87 11.45 3.59
CA MET A 16 11.47 11.42 4.03
C MET A 16 10.90 10.02 3.93
N TRP A 17 11.20 9.29 2.85
CA TRP A 17 10.79 7.91 2.68
C TRP A 17 11.28 7.00 3.82
N GLU A 18 12.55 7.11 4.22
CA GLU A 18 13.11 6.34 5.33
C GLU A 18 12.34 6.57 6.64
N ARG A 19 11.95 7.82 6.91
CA ARG A 19 11.12 8.16 8.09
C ARG A 19 9.70 7.62 7.99
N HIS A 20 9.20 7.38 6.78
CA HIS A 20 7.90 6.77 6.52
C HIS A 20 7.90 5.24 6.63
N LEU A 21 9.06 4.58 6.61
CA LEU A 21 9.16 3.12 6.65
C LEU A 21 8.45 2.47 7.84
N PRO A 22 8.57 2.94 9.10
CA PRO A 22 7.87 2.31 10.22
C PRO A 22 6.35 2.29 10.04
N THR A 23 5.76 3.42 9.66
CA THR A 23 4.32 3.52 9.37
C THR A 23 3.94 2.72 8.12
N LEU A 24 4.83 2.60 7.13
CA LEU A 24 4.59 1.74 5.99
C LEU A 24 4.49 0.28 6.40
N TYR A 25 5.40 -0.22 7.25
CA TYR A 25 5.35 -1.59 7.74
C TYR A 25 4.04 -1.90 8.47
N GLU A 26 3.61 -1.01 9.37
CA GLU A 26 2.31 -1.15 10.07
C GLU A 26 1.13 -1.23 9.10
N ARG A 27 1.17 -0.44 8.02
CA ARG A 27 0.15 -0.45 6.97
C ARG A 27 0.17 -1.75 6.17
N LEU A 28 1.36 -2.24 5.81
CA LEU A 28 1.50 -3.52 5.09
C LEU A 28 1.02 -4.68 5.96
N ASP A 29 1.37 -4.71 7.25
CA ASP A 29 0.91 -5.73 8.19
C ASP A 29 -0.62 -5.73 8.33
N LEU A 30 -1.24 -4.53 8.35
CA LEU A 30 -2.70 -4.40 8.40
C LEU A 30 -3.36 -4.95 7.13
N LEU A 31 -2.79 -4.66 5.96
CA LEU A 31 -3.29 -5.19 4.69
C LEU A 31 -3.12 -6.72 4.60
N ASP A 32 -1.99 -7.26 5.06
CA ASP A 32 -1.75 -8.71 5.11
C ASP A 32 -2.78 -9.41 6.01
N ARG A 33 -3.05 -8.81 7.17
CA ARG A 33 -4.10 -9.28 8.08
C ARG A 33 -5.48 -9.25 7.42
N ALA A 34 -5.83 -8.15 6.75
CA ALA A 34 -7.10 -8.03 6.05
C ALA A 34 -7.26 -9.08 4.94
N ALA A 35 -6.21 -9.31 4.14
CA ALA A 35 -6.20 -10.35 3.13
C ALA A 35 -6.37 -11.75 3.73
N SER A 36 -5.64 -12.07 4.81
CA SER A 36 -5.75 -13.34 5.51
C SER A 36 -7.15 -13.57 6.08
N GLU A 37 -7.73 -12.58 6.76
CA GLU A 37 -9.08 -12.70 7.34
C GLU A 37 -10.17 -12.73 6.26
N ALA A 38 -9.96 -12.06 5.13
CA ALA A 38 -10.87 -12.13 3.98
C ALA A 38 -10.87 -13.54 3.40
N ALA A 39 -9.69 -14.11 3.17
CA ALA A 39 -9.53 -15.48 2.65
C ALA A 39 -10.16 -16.54 3.57
N SER A 40 -10.13 -16.35 4.89
CA SER A 40 -10.80 -17.24 5.86
C SER A 40 -12.28 -16.92 6.09
N GLY A 41 -12.82 -15.86 5.48
CA GLY A 41 -14.21 -15.43 5.67
C GLY A 41 -14.51 -14.88 7.08
N THR A 42 -13.48 -14.47 7.82
CA THR A 42 -13.59 -13.97 9.21
C THR A 42 -13.39 -12.46 9.32
N MET A 43 -13.14 -11.78 8.20
CA MET A 43 -12.84 -10.36 8.21
C MET A 43 -14.02 -9.54 8.74
N SER A 44 -13.74 -8.73 9.76
CA SER A 44 -14.71 -7.79 10.29
C SER A 44 -14.85 -6.54 9.40
N GLU A 45 -16.03 -5.92 9.46
CA GLU A 45 -16.28 -4.64 8.79
C GLU A 45 -15.33 -3.53 9.27
N THR A 46 -14.95 -3.55 10.55
CA THR A 46 -13.96 -2.62 11.12
C THR A 46 -12.58 -2.81 10.48
N LEU A 47 -12.14 -4.06 10.31
CA LEU A 47 -10.85 -4.33 9.65
C LEU A 47 -10.91 -3.95 8.16
N ARG A 48 -12.01 -4.23 7.48
CA ARG A 48 -12.23 -3.80 6.08
C ARG A 48 -12.10 -2.29 5.93
N ALA A 49 -12.77 -1.52 6.79
CA ALA A 49 -12.71 -0.06 6.75
C ALA A 49 -11.30 0.47 7.04
N GLN A 50 -10.58 -0.12 7.99
CA GLN A 50 -9.18 0.25 8.26
C GLN A 50 -8.27 -0.06 7.07
N ALA A 51 -8.43 -1.23 6.45
CA ALA A 51 -7.66 -1.62 5.28
C ALA A 51 -7.96 -0.70 4.08
N PHE A 52 -9.22 -0.34 3.88
CA PHE A 52 -9.64 0.62 2.86
C PHE A 52 -8.93 1.98 3.04
N GLU A 53 -8.95 2.52 4.25
CA GLU A 53 -8.27 3.79 4.57
C GLU A 53 -6.75 3.72 4.39
N VAL A 54 -6.14 2.57 4.72
CA VAL A 54 -4.71 2.34 4.48
C VAL A 54 -4.41 2.31 2.98
N ALA A 55 -5.20 1.58 2.20
CA ALA A 55 -5.05 1.49 0.74
C ALA A 55 -5.21 2.86 0.08
N HIS A 56 -6.21 3.65 0.49
CA HIS A 56 -6.40 5.04 0.05
C HIS A 56 -5.19 5.93 0.36
N LYS A 57 -4.66 5.86 1.59
CA LYS A 57 -3.49 6.65 1.97
C LYS A 57 -2.24 6.24 1.18
N LEU A 58 -2.06 4.95 0.92
CA LEU A 58 -0.93 4.44 0.14
C LEU A 58 -1.05 4.82 -1.33
N SER A 59 -2.23 4.73 -1.94
CA SER A 59 -2.44 5.15 -3.33
C SER A 59 -2.08 6.63 -3.51
N GLY A 60 -2.46 7.50 -2.55
CA GLY A 60 -2.08 8.91 -2.53
C GLY A 60 -0.60 9.18 -2.23
N SER A 61 0.00 8.52 -1.23
CA SER A 61 1.35 8.86 -0.76
C SER A 61 2.48 8.25 -1.59
N LEU A 62 2.31 7.03 -2.13
CA LEU A 62 3.38 6.32 -2.84
C LEU A 62 3.83 7.05 -4.11
N GLY A 63 2.90 7.74 -4.79
CA GLY A 63 3.20 8.51 -5.99
C GLY A 63 4.15 9.67 -5.74
N MET A 64 4.07 10.30 -4.56
CA MET A 64 4.97 11.40 -4.15
C MET A 64 6.44 10.95 -4.06
N PHE A 65 6.66 9.67 -3.73
CA PHE A 65 8.00 9.08 -3.61
C PHE A 65 8.44 8.30 -4.86
N GLY A 66 7.70 8.39 -5.96
CA GLY A 66 8.03 7.74 -7.23
C GLY A 66 7.69 6.25 -7.31
N TYR A 67 6.93 5.70 -6.36
CA TYR A 67 6.50 4.30 -6.37
C TYR A 67 5.21 4.10 -7.17
N HIS A 68 5.25 4.40 -8.48
CA HIS A 68 4.06 4.35 -9.34
C HIS A 68 3.37 2.98 -9.38
N HIS A 69 4.14 1.89 -9.43
CA HIS A 69 3.59 0.53 -9.39
C HIS A 69 2.86 0.26 -8.06
N GLY A 70 3.48 0.64 -6.94
CA GLY A 70 2.87 0.53 -5.61
C GLY A 70 1.59 1.36 -5.48
N THR A 71 1.54 2.55 -6.09
CA THR A 71 0.32 3.36 -6.16
C THR A 71 -0.82 2.63 -6.86
N GLU A 72 -0.54 1.99 -8.00
CA GLU A 72 -1.57 1.30 -8.77
C GLU A 72 -2.09 0.06 -8.03
N ILE A 73 -1.20 -0.73 -7.42
CA ILE A 73 -1.59 -1.86 -6.57
C ILE A 73 -2.49 -1.38 -5.42
N ALA A 74 -2.06 -0.34 -4.69
CA ALA A 74 -2.84 0.21 -3.56
C ALA A 74 -4.21 0.72 -4.00
N ARG A 75 -4.32 1.32 -5.19
CA ARG A 75 -5.60 1.77 -5.77
C ARG A 75 -6.53 0.59 -6.09
N GLN A 76 -6.00 -0.52 -6.62
CA GLN A 76 -6.79 -1.73 -6.87
C GLN A 76 -7.31 -2.32 -5.56
N MET A 77 -6.44 -2.40 -4.54
CA MET A 77 -6.84 -2.85 -3.21
C MET A 77 -7.94 -1.95 -2.61
N GLU A 78 -7.81 -0.62 -2.75
CA GLU A 78 -8.84 0.34 -2.32
C GLU A 78 -10.21 0.05 -2.96
N GLN A 79 -10.25 -0.24 -4.27
CA GLN A 79 -11.50 -0.59 -4.95
C GLN A 79 -12.09 -1.92 -4.47
N ILE A 80 -11.25 -2.95 -4.31
CA ILE A 80 -11.69 -4.25 -3.77
C ILE A 80 -12.24 -4.08 -2.36
N LEU A 81 -11.52 -3.36 -1.51
CA LEU A 81 -11.89 -3.14 -0.11
C LEU A 81 -13.15 -2.28 0.01
N LYS A 82 -13.46 -1.42 -0.95
CA LYS A 82 -14.71 -0.64 -0.99
C LYS A 82 -15.95 -1.52 -1.11
N THR A 83 -15.87 -2.55 -1.95
CA THR A 83 -16.98 -3.47 -2.25
C THR A 83 -16.48 -4.90 -2.25
N LEU A 84 -16.05 -5.39 -1.08
CA LEU A 84 -15.45 -6.72 -0.99
C LEU A 84 -16.47 -7.81 -1.27
N THR A 85 -16.12 -8.72 -2.17
CA THR A 85 -16.88 -9.92 -2.48
C THR A 85 -15.99 -11.15 -2.33
N SER A 86 -16.59 -12.33 -2.12
CA SER A 86 -15.86 -13.59 -2.02
C SER A 86 -14.95 -13.86 -3.23
N ASP A 87 -15.38 -13.45 -4.43
CA ASP A 87 -14.62 -13.63 -5.68
C ASP A 87 -13.33 -12.80 -5.71
N SER A 88 -13.26 -11.71 -4.93
CA SER A 88 -12.12 -10.79 -4.89
C SER A 88 -11.12 -11.09 -3.76
N HIS A 89 -11.35 -12.13 -2.95
CA HIS A 89 -10.46 -12.48 -1.84
C HIS A 89 -9.07 -12.95 -2.33
N SER A 90 -9.03 -13.73 -3.42
CA SER A 90 -7.76 -14.16 -4.03
C SER A 90 -6.97 -12.98 -4.60
N ASP A 91 -7.67 -12.02 -5.18
CA ASP A 91 -7.08 -10.82 -5.76
C ASP A 91 -6.48 -9.94 -4.66
N LEU A 92 -7.23 -9.72 -3.56
CA LEU A 92 -6.72 -8.98 -2.40
C LEU A 92 -5.45 -9.62 -1.82
N THR A 93 -5.41 -10.95 -1.73
CA THR A 93 -4.24 -11.69 -1.23
C THR A 93 -3.02 -11.53 -2.16
N SER A 94 -3.25 -11.64 -3.46
CA SER A 94 -2.20 -11.50 -4.47
C SER A 94 -1.63 -10.08 -4.50
N LEU A 95 -2.51 -9.07 -4.52
CA LEU A 95 -2.12 -7.66 -4.51
C LEU A 95 -1.37 -7.26 -3.25
N THR A 96 -1.74 -7.79 -2.09
CA THR A 96 -1.02 -7.48 -0.84
C THR A 96 0.41 -8.04 -0.88
N THR A 97 0.55 -9.28 -1.37
CA THR A 97 1.87 -9.91 -1.55
C THR A 97 2.72 -9.11 -2.54
N GLU A 98 2.14 -8.71 -3.67
CA GLU A 98 2.82 -7.92 -4.70
C GLU A 98 3.22 -6.53 -4.19
N LEU A 99 2.34 -5.86 -3.43
CA LEU A 99 2.63 -4.55 -2.84
C LEU A 99 3.84 -4.63 -1.91
N ARG A 100 3.87 -5.65 -1.04
CA ARG A 100 4.97 -5.86 -0.09
C ARG A 100 6.28 -6.12 -0.83
N GLN A 101 6.28 -6.98 -1.85
CA GLN A 101 7.48 -7.24 -2.67
C GLN A 101 7.93 -5.99 -3.44
N THR A 102 7.00 -5.21 -3.98
CA THR A 102 7.31 -3.98 -4.71
C THR A 102 7.98 -2.93 -3.83
N LEU A 103 7.56 -2.81 -2.58
CA LEU A 103 8.04 -1.77 -1.66
C LEU A 103 9.25 -2.20 -0.82
N LEU A 104 9.41 -3.50 -0.56
CA LEU A 104 10.48 -4.02 0.29
C LEU A 104 11.51 -4.88 -0.44
N GLY A 105 11.22 -5.34 -1.65
CA GLY A 105 12.07 -6.23 -2.45
C GLY A 105 13.14 -5.50 -3.28
N LYS A 106 13.61 -4.33 -2.83
CA LYS A 106 14.77 -3.64 -3.41
C LYS A 106 16.04 -3.95 -2.65
#